data_AF-G3EQI5-F1
#
_entry.id   AF-G3EQI5-F1
#
_cell.length_a   1.000
_cell.length_b   1.000
_cell.length_c   1.000
_cell.angle_alpha   90.00
_cell.angle_beta   90.00
_cell.angle_gamma   90.00
#
_symmetry.space_group_name_H-M   'P 1'
#
loop_
_entity.id
_entity.type
_entity.pdbx_description
1 polymer ?
#
loop_
_entity_poly.entity_id
_entity_poly.type
_entity_poly.pdbx_seq_one_letter_code
_entity_poly.pdbx_strand_id
1 'polypeptide(L)' 'NSPFQYDKTSQGWKALSRIAALCNRAEFKTGMENTPILKREVNGDASEAALLKCVELAVGDVK' A
#
# COMPACT_ATOMS: atom_id res chain seq x y z
N ASN A 1 -20.78 12.22 0.14
CA ASN A 1 -20.29 11.93 -1.22
C ASN A 1 -18.84 12.34 -1.32
N SER A 2 -17.93 11.42 -0.97
CA SER A 2 -16.48 11.65 -1.08
C SER A 2 -15.97 10.99 -2.36
N PRO A 3 -15.33 11.72 -3.30
CA PRO A 3 -15.04 11.24 -4.66
C PRO A 3 -13.92 10.18 -4.77
N PHE A 4 -13.53 9.52 -3.68
CA PHE A 4 -12.39 8.58 -3.62
C PHE A 4 -12.70 7.27 -2.90
N GLN A 5 -13.95 6.82 -2.91
CA GLN A 5 -14.29 5.46 -2.45
C GLN A 5 -14.04 4.47 -3.60
N TYR A 6 -12.84 3.89 -3.63
CA TYR A 6 -12.59 2.69 -4.42
C TYR A 6 -13.36 1.53 -3.79
N ASP A 7 -14.03 0.71 -4.60
CA ASP A 7 -14.75 -0.46 -4.12
C ASP A 7 -13.73 -1.54 -3.69
N LYS A 8 -13.39 -1.54 -2.40
CA LYS A 8 -12.39 -2.46 -1.83
C LYS A 8 -12.85 -3.93 -1.86
N THR A 9 -14.14 -4.17 -2.11
CA THR A 9 -14.73 -5.51 -2.21
C THR A 9 -14.61 -6.11 -3.61
N SER A 10 -14.43 -5.28 -4.64
CA SER A 10 -14.26 -5.70 -6.03
C SER A 10 -13.08 -6.66 -6.19
N GLN A 11 -13.31 -7.76 -6.90
CA GLN A 11 -12.26 -8.71 -7.25
C GLN A 11 -11.15 -8.07 -8.09
N GLY A 12 -11.48 -7.06 -8.92
CA GLY A 12 -10.49 -6.31 -9.69
C GLY A 12 -9.55 -5.50 -8.80
N TRP A 13 -10.09 -4.87 -7.74
CA TRP A 13 -9.27 -4.15 -6.76
C TRP A 13 -8.35 -5.09 -5.97
N LYS A 14 -8.86 -6.26 -5.54
CA LYS A 14 -8.05 -7.29 -4.86
C LYS A 14 -6.92 -7.85 -5.73
N ALA A 15 -7.20 -8.08 -7.01
CA ALA A 15 -6.18 -8.52 -7.96
C ALA A 15 -5.13 -7.41 -8.17
N LEU A 16 -5.56 -6.17 -8.37
CA LEU A 16 -4.68 -5.02 -8.56
C LEU A 16 -3.81 -4.75 -7.33
N SER A 17 -4.39 -4.77 -6.12
CA SER A 17 -3.64 -4.55 -4.88
C SER A 17 -2.62 -5.67 -4.65
N ARG A 18 -2.98 -6.92 -4.96
CA ARG A 18 -2.07 -8.06 -4.86
C ARG A 18 -0.94 -7.98 -5.89
N ILE A 19 -1.24 -7.61 -7.13
CA ILE A 19 -0.21 -7.41 -8.17
C ILE A 19 0.69 -6.23 -7.79
N ALA A 20 0.13 -5.12 -7.32
CA ALA A 20 0.90 -3.97 -6.86
C ALA A 20 1.76 -4.26 -5.63
N ALA A 21 1.39 -5.23 -4.79
CA ALA A 21 2.23 -5.71 -3.70
C ALA A 21 3.31 -6.71 -4.20
N LEU A 22 2.99 -7.59 -5.14
CA LEU A 22 3.92 -8.62 -5.65
C LEU A 22 4.95 -8.08 -6.67
N CYS A 23 4.56 -7.11 -7.49
CA CYS A 23 5.45 -6.46 -8.46
C CYS A 23 6.31 -5.36 -7.84
N ASN A 24 6.18 -5.14 -6.53
CA ASN A 24 6.88 -4.09 -5.83
C ASN A 24 7.94 -4.76 -4.96
N ARG A 25 9.21 -4.49 -5.24
CA ARG A 25 10.30 -4.97 -4.39
C ARG A 25 10.44 -4.14 -3.12
N ALA A 26 9.63 -3.10 -2.97
CA ALA A 26 9.68 -2.21 -1.84
C ALA A 26 9.11 -2.83 -0.56
N GLU A 27 9.88 -2.72 0.53
CA GLU A 27 9.46 -3.15 1.86
C GLU A 27 9.55 -1.99 2.86
N PHE A 28 8.64 -1.96 3.85
CA PHE A 28 8.79 -1.03 4.96
C PHE A 28 10.03 -1.39 5.78
N LYS A 29 10.84 -0.40 6.16
CA LYS A 29 11.96 -0.63 7.06
C LYS A 29 11.46 -1.16 8.42
N THR A 30 12.23 -2.07 9.01
CA THR A 30 11.99 -2.58 10.37
C THR A 30 11.87 -1.45 11.39
N GLY A 31 10.89 -1.53 12.29
CA GLY A 31 10.65 -0.54 13.35
C GLY A 31 9.72 0.62 12.96
N MET A 32 9.17 0.62 11.75
CA MET A 32 8.23 1.64 11.26
C MET A 32 6.77 1.36 11.62
N GLU A 33 6.48 0.30 12.38
CA GLU A 33 5.12 -0.15 12.72
C GLU A 33 4.30 0.93 13.45
N ASN A 34 4.96 1.69 14.33
CA ASN A 34 4.35 2.79 15.10
C ASN A 34 4.27 4.12 14.34
N THR A 35 4.89 4.20 13.16
CA THR A 35 4.91 5.41 12.33
C THR A 35 3.72 5.37 11.36
N PRO A 36 3.02 6.50 11.13
CA PRO A 36 1.93 6.54 10.16
C PRO A 36 2.43 6.16 8.76
N ILE A 37 1.65 5.37 8.00
CA ILE A 37 2.04 4.76 6.71
C ILE A 37 2.72 5.75 5.75
N LEU A 38 2.17 6.96 5.62
CA LEU A 38 2.74 8.01 4.76
C LEU A 38 4.18 8.39 5.11
N LYS A 39 4.53 8.33 6.41
CA LYS A 39 5.85 8.66 6.95
C LYS A 39 6.75 7.44 7.15
N ARG A 40 6.26 6.22 6.96
CA ARG A 40 7.11 5.02 7.07
C ARG A 40 8.21 5.09 6.03
N GLU A 41 9.44 4.79 6.46
CA GLU A 41 10.54 4.58 5.52
C GLU A 41 10.36 3.26 4.80
N VAL A 42 10.71 3.26 3.53
CA VAL A 42 10.58 2.12 2.63
C VAL A 42 11.91 1.93 1.92
N ASN A 43 12.37 0.68 1.82
CA ASN A 43 13.51 0.32 0.99
C ASN A 43 13.01 0.03 -0.43
N GLY A 44 13.22 0.94 -1.38
CA GLY A 44 12.78 0.79 -2.77
C GLY A 44 12.83 2.13 -3.52
N ASP A 45 12.45 2.13 -4.80
CA ASP A 45 12.32 3.39 -5.55
C ASP A 45 11.18 4.25 -5.00
N ALA A 46 11.22 5.57 -5.24
CA ALA A 46 10.16 6.48 -4.82
C ALA A 46 8.77 6.07 -5.37
N SER A 47 8.72 5.57 -6.60
CA SER A 47 7.49 5.12 -7.27
C SER A 47 6.91 3.89 -6.59
N GLU A 48 7.78 2.93 -6.29
CA GLU A 48 7.50 1.70 -5.56
C GLU A 48 7.05 1.98 -4.12
N ALA A 49 7.72 2.89 -3.42
CA ALA A 49 7.35 3.31 -2.08
C ALA A 49 5.97 3.99 -2.03
N ALA A 50 5.63 4.81 -3.03
CA ALA A 50 4.32 5.44 -3.11
C ALA A 50 3.21 4.40 -3.30
N LEU A 51 3.42 3.39 -4.15
CA LEU A 51 2.48 2.29 -4.35
C LEU A 51 2.28 1.47 -3.08
N LEU A 52 3.37 1.08 -2.39
CA LEU A 52 3.31 0.31 -1.15
C LEU A 52 2.48 1.05 -0.09
N LYS A 53 2.73 2.35 0.09
CA LYS A 53 1.98 3.20 1.02
C LYS A 53 0.51 3.35 0.63
N CYS A 54 0.23 3.50 -0.66
CA CYS A 54 -1.12 3.63 -1.19
C CYS A 54 -1.94 2.35 -0.97
N VAL A 55 -1.37 1.20 -1.29
CA VAL A 55 -2.00 -0.12 -1.08
C VAL A 55 -2.25 -0.34 0.41
N GLU A 56 -1.28 -0.05 1.28
CA GLU A 56 -1.44 -0.27 2.72
C GLU A 56 -2.50 0.65 3.34
N LEU A 57 -2.55 1.92 2.91
CA LEU A 57 -3.62 2.85 3.32
C LEU A 57 -4.99 2.41 2.79
N ALA A 58 -5.04 1.89 1.57
CA ALA A 58 -6.29 1.54 0.92
C ALA A 58 -6.82 0.19 1.41
N VAL A 59 -5.98 -0.82 1.65
CA VAL A 59 -6.44 -2.13 2.11
C VAL A 59 -6.66 -2.13 3.62
N GLY A 60 -5.83 -1.40 4.37
CA GLY A 60 -5.89 -1.34 5.83
C GLY A 60 -5.43 -2.66 6.45
N ASP A 61 -4.21 -2.67 7.00
CA ASP A 61 -3.58 -3.82 7.66
C ASP A 61 -3.71 -5.11 6.83
N VAL A 62 -2.94 -5.20 5.74
CA VAL A 62 -2.70 -6.51 5.12
C VAL A 62 -1.77 -7.29 6.04
N LYS A 63 -2.34 -7.95 7.05
CA LYS A 63 -1.66 -9.01 7.79
C LYS A 63 -1.53 -10.29 6.97
#